data_AF-A0A350DAP6-F1
#
_entry.id   AF-A0A350DAP6-F1
#
_cell.length_a   1.000
_cell.length_b   1.000
_cell.length_c   1.000
_cell.angle_alpha   90.00
_cell.angle_beta   90.00
_cell.angle_gamma   90.00
#
_symmetry.space_group_name_H-M   'P 1'
#
loop_
_entity.id
_entity.type
_entity.pdbx_description
1 polymer ?
#
loop_
_entity_poly.entity_id
_entity_poly.type
_entity_poly.pdbx_seq_one_letter_code
_entity_poly.pdbx_strand_id
1 'polypeptide(L)'
;MKKRPLSLAFIWHMHQPWYKEPTMGEYLLPWVRLHGIKDYYEMADILRNFPQIHPTFNFAPSLLTQINDYIYGQAKDTHLKLSHISTKDLTQKDKEVILSTFFLGYLETMINPYPRYKELFDKYHRNETFNEQDLLDLQVWSNLSWFCHSFKERDDLIHSLISKGRNFTEEEKRRLLNKAKWILLKIIPEYKRLQDEGQVEISISPYYHPILPLLIDSSCAKEAEPGLKLPRNLLGAEDDAREQIRQAVRFYKGCFDRAPRGMWPSEGAVSSGIIPLIAQEGITWLASCEGILFRSPERRFDKRDLYRPYQLQMEGWNLSIVFRDRTLSDLIGFSYSKWNAADAVKDFVGRLHHIHNQLGDDEDHLVTIILDGENPWEYYQNNGYDFLSLLYEALSHEGEIRTVTVSEYLEDNSPKEVIKKLHPGSWINQNFHAWIGHPEDNLAWECLYEARQCLLKFSEEKGKDASFKEAIENAWSQLFIAEGSDWFWWYGDEYHSEEDEIFDRLFREHLISVYKFIGISPPESLLQPIKKAKRGGTHYPTMARG
;
A
#
# COMPACT_ATOMS: atom_id res chain seq x y z
N MET A 1 10.27 -23.31 -35.32
CA MET A 1 10.79 -21.97 -35.00
C MET A 1 11.19 -21.98 -33.52
N LYS A 2 12.14 -21.15 -33.08
CA LYS A 2 12.49 -21.10 -31.64
C LYS A 2 11.38 -20.31 -30.96
N LYS A 3 10.75 -20.90 -29.95
CA LYS A 3 9.65 -20.30 -29.19
C LYS A 3 10.10 -18.97 -28.56
N ARG A 4 9.22 -17.95 -28.58
CA ARG A 4 9.54 -16.64 -27.99
C ARG A 4 9.61 -16.75 -26.46
N PRO A 5 10.54 -16.06 -25.77
CA PRO A 5 10.58 -16.08 -24.32
C PRO A 5 9.26 -15.64 -23.68
N LEU A 6 8.90 -16.24 -22.54
CA LEU A 6 7.78 -15.79 -21.72
C LEU A 6 8.14 -14.47 -21.05
N SER A 7 7.32 -13.43 -21.24
CA SER A 7 7.52 -12.16 -20.54
C SER A 7 6.94 -12.24 -19.13
N LEU A 8 7.66 -11.69 -18.16
CA LEU A 8 7.28 -11.64 -16.75
C LEU A 8 7.32 -10.20 -16.26
N ALA A 9 6.16 -9.67 -15.86
CA ALA A 9 6.06 -8.34 -15.24
C ALA A 9 5.75 -8.47 -13.75
N PHE A 10 6.60 -7.91 -12.91
CA PHE A 10 6.31 -7.68 -11.50
C PHE A 10 5.71 -6.29 -11.31
N ILE A 11 4.65 -6.20 -10.52
CA ILE A 11 4.05 -4.95 -10.05
C ILE A 11 4.02 -5.00 -8.52
N TRP A 12 4.94 -4.28 -7.88
CA TRP A 12 5.00 -4.16 -6.43
C TRP A 12 4.16 -2.96 -5.99
N HIS A 13 3.05 -3.19 -5.30
CA HIS A 13 2.16 -2.14 -4.84
C HIS A 13 2.58 -1.61 -3.47
N MET A 14 2.98 -0.34 -3.40
CA MET A 14 3.44 0.33 -2.18
C MET A 14 2.36 1.30 -1.71
N HIS A 15 1.75 1.02 -0.57
CA HIS A 15 0.70 1.84 0.00
C HIS A 15 0.72 1.83 1.52
N GLN A 16 0.29 2.93 2.12
CA GLN A 16 0.03 3.01 3.55
C GLN A 16 -1.19 3.92 3.77
N PRO A 17 -2.10 3.56 4.70
CA PRO A 17 -3.15 4.45 5.15
C PRO A 17 -2.64 5.84 5.54
N TRP A 18 -3.53 6.81 5.52
CA TRP A 18 -3.22 8.15 5.99
C TRP A 18 -3.25 8.21 7.53
N TYR A 19 -2.10 8.30 8.18
CA TYR A 19 -2.02 8.21 9.65
C TYR A 19 -2.04 9.55 10.39
N LYS A 20 -2.05 10.67 9.65
CA LYS A 20 -1.99 12.02 10.23
C LYS A 20 -3.37 12.45 10.69
N GLU A 21 -3.55 12.62 11.99
CA GLU A 21 -4.81 13.16 12.50
C GLU A 21 -4.93 14.66 12.19
N PRO A 22 -6.14 15.15 11.87
CA PRO A 22 -6.31 16.48 11.30
C PRO A 22 -6.31 17.63 12.32
N THR A 23 -6.35 17.36 13.62
CA THR A 23 -6.50 18.39 14.67
C THR A 23 -5.16 18.92 15.16
N MET A 24 -4.22 18.04 15.54
CA MET A 24 -2.88 18.41 16.01
C MET A 24 -1.79 18.20 14.94
N GLY A 25 -2.11 17.52 13.83
CA GLY A 25 -1.17 17.11 12.80
C GLY A 25 -0.21 16.00 13.23
N GLU A 26 -0.49 15.29 14.32
CA GLU A 26 0.33 14.17 14.81
C GLU A 26 0.05 12.90 13.98
N TYR A 27 1.08 12.04 13.84
CA TYR A 27 0.92 10.74 13.19
C TYR A 27 0.63 9.70 14.27
N LEU A 28 -0.47 8.97 14.14
CA LEU A 28 -0.87 8.05 15.20
C LEU A 28 -0.08 6.75 15.18
N LEU A 29 0.36 6.33 13.99
CA LEU A 29 1.05 5.06 13.78
C LEU A 29 2.37 5.25 13.02
N PRO A 30 3.39 4.44 13.32
CA PRO A 30 4.75 4.63 12.80
C PRO A 30 5.00 3.98 11.43
N TRP A 31 3.98 3.34 10.85
CA TRP A 31 4.13 2.37 9.77
C TRP A 31 4.79 2.91 8.51
N VAL A 32 4.43 4.11 8.05
CA VAL A 32 5.11 4.78 6.92
C VAL A 32 6.62 4.88 7.13
N ARG A 33 7.04 5.26 8.35
CA ARG A 33 8.47 5.39 8.67
C ARG A 33 9.13 4.01 8.77
N LEU A 34 8.49 3.06 9.43
CA LEU A 34 9.03 1.72 9.67
C LEU A 34 9.16 0.90 8.38
N HIS A 35 8.13 0.85 7.53
CA HIS A 35 8.24 0.23 6.20
C HIS A 35 9.15 1.01 5.26
N GLY A 36 9.22 2.33 5.39
CA GLY A 36 10.15 3.13 4.60
C GLY A 36 11.63 2.77 4.83
N ILE A 37 12.00 2.44 6.07
CA ILE A 37 13.38 2.01 6.38
C ILE A 37 13.63 0.52 6.11
N LYS A 38 12.57 -0.30 6.08
CA LYS A 38 12.65 -1.74 5.92
C LYS A 38 12.55 -2.19 4.47
N ASP A 39 11.57 -1.69 3.73
CA ASP A 39 11.14 -2.29 2.47
C ASP A 39 11.45 -1.41 1.26
N TYR A 40 10.92 -0.18 1.26
CA TYR A 40 10.87 0.63 0.04
C TYR A 40 12.26 0.92 -0.53
N TYR A 41 13.25 1.23 0.31
CA TYR A 41 14.61 1.45 -0.18
C TYR A 41 15.31 0.15 -0.62
N GLU A 42 15.15 -0.93 0.15
CA GLU A 42 15.87 -2.20 -0.10
C GLU A 42 15.48 -2.83 -1.43
N MET A 43 14.19 -2.82 -1.78
CA MET A 43 13.74 -3.38 -3.04
C MET A 43 14.36 -2.68 -4.26
N ALA A 44 14.57 -1.37 -4.18
CA ALA A 44 15.30 -0.62 -5.20
C ALA A 44 16.81 -0.91 -5.16
N ASP A 45 17.40 -1.03 -3.98
CA ASP A 45 18.85 -1.29 -3.83
C ASP A 45 19.26 -2.67 -4.36
N ILE A 46 18.45 -3.72 -4.12
CA ILE A 46 18.71 -5.08 -4.62
C ILE A 46 18.84 -5.08 -6.16
N LEU A 47 17.99 -4.32 -6.85
CA LEU A 47 17.95 -4.27 -8.32
C LEU A 47 19.25 -3.76 -8.96
N ARG A 48 20.06 -2.99 -8.24
CA ARG A 48 21.37 -2.51 -8.74
C ARG A 48 22.30 -3.66 -9.14
N ASN A 49 22.13 -4.82 -8.53
CA ASN A 49 22.92 -6.01 -8.82
C ASN A 49 22.35 -6.83 -9.99
N PHE A 50 21.15 -6.51 -10.47
CA PHE A 50 20.40 -7.30 -11.45
C PHE A 50 19.81 -6.41 -12.56
N PRO A 51 20.65 -5.84 -13.45
CA PRO A 51 20.21 -4.90 -14.49
C PRO A 51 19.21 -5.48 -15.49
N GLN A 52 19.10 -6.81 -15.60
CA GLN A 52 18.16 -7.50 -16.49
C GLN A 52 16.74 -7.56 -15.93
N ILE A 53 16.57 -7.27 -14.63
CA ILE A 53 15.28 -7.34 -13.94
C ILE A 53 14.59 -5.98 -14.04
N HIS A 54 13.44 -5.97 -14.71
CA HIS A 54 12.70 -4.78 -15.08
C HIS A 54 11.31 -4.74 -14.41
N PRO A 55 11.21 -4.49 -13.09
CA PRO A 55 9.94 -4.46 -12.40
C PRO A 55 9.21 -3.11 -12.57
N THR A 56 7.90 -3.15 -12.33
CA THR A 56 7.09 -1.95 -12.11
C THR A 56 6.87 -1.78 -10.60
N PHE A 57 7.10 -0.58 -10.09
CA PHE A 57 6.72 -0.20 -8.73
C PHE A 57 5.51 0.73 -8.80
N ASN A 58 4.48 0.42 -8.04
CA ASN A 58 3.33 1.28 -7.90
C ASN A 58 3.42 2.01 -6.56
N PHE A 59 3.29 3.33 -6.57
CA PHE A 59 3.23 4.13 -5.34
C PHE A 59 1.90 4.86 -5.23
N ALA A 60 1.21 4.66 -4.11
CA ALA A 60 0.14 5.56 -3.70
C ALA A 60 0.73 6.95 -3.36
N PRO A 61 0.23 8.06 -3.94
CA PRO A 61 0.71 9.40 -3.62
C PRO A 61 0.58 9.79 -2.14
N SER A 62 -0.45 9.28 -1.46
CA SER A 62 -0.63 9.42 -0.02
C SER A 62 0.58 8.91 0.77
N LEU A 63 1.14 7.76 0.41
CA LEU A 63 2.35 7.21 1.03
C LEU A 63 3.55 8.15 0.84
N LEU A 64 3.82 8.57 -0.39
CA LEU A 64 4.96 9.44 -0.69
C LEU A 64 4.83 10.81 -0.01
N THR A 65 3.61 11.32 0.13
CA THR A 65 3.32 12.54 0.89
C THR A 65 3.71 12.37 2.35
N GLN A 66 3.30 11.27 2.99
CA GLN A 66 3.65 11.00 4.38
C GLN A 66 5.16 10.79 4.58
N ILE A 67 5.85 10.15 3.63
CA ILE A 67 7.33 10.05 3.63
C ILE A 67 7.96 11.45 3.61
N ASN A 68 7.46 12.34 2.75
CA ASN A 68 7.92 13.74 2.70
C ASN A 68 7.68 14.47 4.02
N ASP A 69 6.54 14.28 4.68
CA ASP A 69 6.28 14.88 6.00
C ASP A 69 7.34 14.45 7.03
N TYR A 70 7.80 13.19 7.03
CA TYR A 70 8.92 12.74 7.88
C TYR A 70 10.25 13.39 7.50
N ILE A 71 10.56 13.48 6.20
CA ILE A 71 11.80 14.07 5.68
C ILE A 71 11.90 15.54 6.10
N TYR A 72 10.83 16.31 5.92
CA TYR A 72 10.78 17.74 6.22
C TYR A 72 10.47 18.07 7.68
N GLY A 73 10.35 17.06 8.55
CA GLY A 73 10.12 17.24 9.99
C GLY A 73 8.71 17.72 10.36
N GLN A 74 7.75 17.51 9.45
CA GLN A 74 6.33 17.81 9.63
C GLN A 74 5.58 16.63 10.25
N ALA A 75 6.06 15.39 10.09
CA ALA A 75 5.53 14.22 10.77
C ALA A 75 6.24 13.94 12.10
N LYS A 76 5.46 13.61 13.12
CA LYS A 76 5.92 13.07 14.40
C LYS A 76 4.96 11.96 14.82
N ASP A 77 5.39 10.71 14.64
CA ASP A 77 4.66 9.58 15.21
C ASP A 77 4.96 9.39 16.69
N THR A 78 4.01 8.82 17.43
CA THR A 78 4.15 8.55 18.88
C THR A 78 5.42 7.74 19.18
N HIS A 79 5.70 6.71 18.39
CA HIS A 79 6.89 5.87 18.58
C HIS A 79 8.20 6.65 18.37
N LEU A 80 8.29 7.49 17.33
CA LEU A 80 9.45 8.34 17.06
C LEU A 80 9.63 9.42 18.13
N LYS A 81 8.54 10.08 18.55
CA LYS A 81 8.55 11.06 19.64
C LYS A 81 9.12 10.44 20.91
N LEU A 82 8.61 9.28 21.31
CA LEU A 82 9.08 8.54 22.48
C LEU A 82 10.51 8.02 22.30
N SER A 83 10.92 7.67 21.08
CA SER A 83 12.30 7.28 20.77
C SER A 83 13.30 8.44 20.94
N HIS A 84 12.86 9.69 20.75
CA HIS A 84 13.73 10.86 20.91
C HIS A 84 13.91 11.31 22.37
N ILE A 85 12.97 11.00 23.26
CA ILE A 85 13.07 11.40 24.67
C ILE A 85 14.20 10.59 25.34
N SER A 86 15.06 11.28 26.07
CA SER A 86 16.09 10.68 26.91
C SER A 86 15.43 9.84 28.00
N THR A 87 15.94 8.65 28.29
CA THR A 87 15.30 7.74 29.26
C THR A 87 15.19 8.32 30.68
N LYS A 88 16.02 9.32 31.00
CA LYS A 88 15.98 10.09 32.26
C LYS A 88 14.79 11.04 32.36
N ASP A 89 14.27 11.48 31.22
CA ASP A 89 13.21 12.47 31.10
C ASP A 89 11.84 11.83 30.82
N LEU A 90 11.79 10.49 30.68
CA LEU A 90 10.54 9.74 30.47
C LEU A 90 9.63 9.82 31.70
N THR A 91 8.41 10.28 31.49
CA THR A 91 7.35 10.19 32.50
C THR A 91 6.88 8.74 32.67
N GLN A 92 6.13 8.46 33.74
CA GLN A 92 5.54 7.14 33.94
C GLN A 92 4.62 6.72 32.77
N LYS A 93 3.84 7.69 32.25
CA LYS A 93 2.97 7.47 31.10
C LYS A 93 3.77 7.15 29.83
N ASP A 94 4.89 7.84 29.61
CA ASP A 94 5.75 7.56 28.45
C ASP A 94 6.30 6.14 28.50
N LYS A 95 6.70 5.67 29.69
CA LYS A 95 7.19 4.30 29.90
C LYS A 95 6.12 3.26 29.58
N GLU A 96 4.88 3.48 30.02
CA GLU A 96 3.75 2.59 29.72
C GLU A 96 3.50 2.48 28.22
N VAL A 97 3.47 3.61 27.51
CA VAL A 97 3.30 3.62 26.05
C VAL A 97 4.47 2.96 25.35
N ILE A 98 5.71 3.19 25.78
CA ILE A 98 6.89 2.51 25.23
C ILE A 98 6.72 1.00 25.35
N LEU A 99 6.41 0.49 26.55
CA LEU A 99 6.31 -0.94 26.79
C LEU A 99 5.19 -1.61 25.97
N SER A 100 4.10 -0.89 25.69
CA SER A 100 3.00 -1.42 24.88
C SER A 100 3.20 -1.25 23.37
N THR A 101 4.12 -0.41 22.89
CA THR A 101 4.25 -0.06 21.46
C THR A 101 5.66 -0.23 20.88
N PHE A 102 6.64 -0.70 21.64
CA PHE A 102 8.03 -0.87 21.16
C PHE A 102 8.38 -2.34 20.82
N PHE A 103 7.35 -3.17 20.63
CA PHE A 103 7.46 -4.57 20.21
C PHE A 103 6.65 -4.85 18.92
N LEU A 104 6.58 -3.87 18.03
CA LEU A 104 5.74 -3.90 16.81
C LEU A 104 6.21 -4.86 15.71
N GLY A 105 7.45 -5.36 15.77
CA GLY A 105 7.99 -6.25 14.74
C GLY A 105 7.54 -7.70 14.89
N TYR A 106 7.53 -8.45 13.79
CA TYR A 106 7.19 -9.87 13.82
C TYR A 106 8.13 -10.66 14.74
N LEU A 107 7.56 -11.41 15.70
CA LEU A 107 8.31 -12.05 16.79
C LEU A 107 9.44 -12.95 16.27
N GLU A 108 9.18 -13.78 15.26
CA GLU A 108 10.13 -14.81 14.81
C GLU A 108 11.35 -14.25 14.10
N THR A 109 11.19 -13.21 13.28
CA THR A 109 12.25 -12.70 12.39
C THR A 109 12.82 -11.35 12.83
N MET A 110 12.10 -10.60 13.67
CA MET A 110 12.48 -9.23 14.05
C MET A 110 12.78 -9.06 15.54
N ILE A 111 12.32 -9.97 16.40
CA ILE A 111 12.58 -9.92 17.86
C ILE A 111 13.46 -11.09 18.30
N ASN A 112 13.04 -12.33 18.04
CA ASN A 112 13.73 -13.56 18.44
C ASN A 112 15.21 -13.62 18.03
N PRO A 113 15.62 -13.14 16.83
CA PRO A 113 17.03 -13.20 16.41
C PRO A 113 17.97 -12.32 17.24
N TYR A 114 17.46 -11.35 18.00
CA TYR A 114 18.27 -10.41 18.76
C TYR A 114 18.17 -10.69 20.27
N PRO A 115 19.18 -11.31 20.91
CA PRO A 115 19.06 -11.85 22.26
C PRO A 115 18.58 -10.83 23.30
N ARG A 116 19.09 -9.59 23.23
CA ARG A 116 18.67 -8.53 24.15
C ARG A 116 17.24 -8.06 23.89
N TYR A 117 16.82 -7.96 22.63
CA TYR A 117 15.46 -7.54 22.31
C TYR A 117 14.45 -8.58 22.78
N LYS A 118 14.73 -9.87 22.51
CA LYS A 118 13.97 -11.00 23.04
C LYS A 118 13.90 -11.01 24.57
N GLU A 119 15.03 -10.77 25.24
CA GLU A 119 15.07 -10.67 26.71
C GLU A 119 14.10 -9.59 27.23
N LEU A 120 14.08 -8.40 26.60
CA LEU A 120 13.18 -7.31 26.95
C LEU A 120 11.71 -7.66 26.67
N PHE A 121 11.44 -8.34 25.56
CA PHE A 121 10.11 -8.85 25.25
C PHE A 121 9.62 -9.85 26.31
N ASP A 122 10.45 -10.83 26.67
CA ASP A 122 10.14 -11.84 27.71
C ASP A 122 9.97 -11.17 29.09
N LYS A 123 10.73 -10.11 29.36
CA LYS A 123 10.63 -9.30 30.59
C LYS A 123 9.29 -8.58 30.68
N TYR A 124 8.84 -7.96 29.59
CA TYR A 124 7.53 -7.30 29.49
C TYR A 124 6.39 -8.31 29.76
N HIS A 125 6.42 -9.47 29.12
CA HIS A 125 5.38 -10.51 29.30
C HIS A 125 5.36 -11.14 30.69
N ARG A 126 6.49 -11.12 31.41
CA ARG A 126 6.57 -11.54 32.82
C ARG A 126 6.17 -10.44 33.81
N ASN A 127 5.75 -9.27 33.34
CA ASN A 127 5.42 -8.10 34.16
C ASN A 127 6.57 -7.66 35.09
N GLU A 128 7.81 -7.84 34.64
CA GLU A 128 9.00 -7.43 35.40
C GLU A 128 9.29 -5.93 35.24
N THR A 129 10.00 -5.33 36.22
CA THR A 129 10.28 -3.89 36.23
C THR A 129 11.43 -3.50 35.31
N PHE A 130 11.23 -2.49 34.47
CA PHE A 130 12.25 -1.97 33.54
C PHE A 130 13.07 -0.86 34.20
N ASN A 131 14.40 -0.98 34.16
CA ASN A 131 15.31 0.09 34.55
C ASN A 131 15.59 1.04 33.37
N GLU A 132 16.36 2.10 33.62
CA GLU A 132 16.72 3.12 32.62
C GLU A 132 17.43 2.52 31.40
N GLN A 133 18.35 1.57 31.60
CA GLN A 133 19.08 0.92 30.52
C GLN A 133 18.21 -0.05 29.72
N ASP A 134 17.27 -0.74 30.36
CA ASP A 134 16.30 -1.60 29.68
C ASP A 134 15.44 -0.77 28.71
N LEU A 135 14.98 0.40 29.15
CA LEU A 135 14.21 1.33 28.32
C LEU A 135 15.03 1.88 27.16
N LEU A 136 16.31 2.21 27.40
CA LEU A 136 17.19 2.72 26.35
C LEU A 136 17.49 1.64 25.30
N ASP A 137 17.78 0.42 25.76
CA ASP A 137 17.98 -0.71 24.87
C ASP A 137 16.70 -1.03 24.08
N LEU A 138 15.53 -0.92 24.70
CA LEU A 138 14.23 -1.10 24.03
C LEU A 138 14.00 -0.02 22.96
N GLN A 139 14.24 1.26 23.27
CA GLN A 139 14.14 2.35 22.29
C GLN A 139 15.03 2.12 21.07
N VAL A 140 16.25 1.63 21.29
CA VAL A 140 17.19 1.33 20.20
C VAL A 140 16.72 0.11 19.41
N TRP A 141 16.42 -1.01 20.05
CA TRP A 141 16.02 -2.23 19.36
C TRP A 141 14.72 -2.10 18.58
N SER A 142 13.74 -1.38 19.12
CA SER A 142 12.46 -1.13 18.45
C SER A 142 12.59 -0.33 17.15
N ASN A 143 13.69 0.40 16.95
CA ASN A 143 14.00 1.05 15.67
C ASN A 143 15.01 0.24 14.84
N LEU A 144 15.99 -0.40 15.49
CA LEU A 144 17.10 -1.10 14.84
C LEU A 144 16.64 -2.37 14.11
N SER A 145 15.68 -3.10 14.67
CA SER A 145 15.15 -4.34 14.05
C SER A 145 14.50 -4.10 12.69
N TRP A 146 13.96 -2.89 12.47
CA TRP A 146 13.28 -2.47 11.24
C TRP A 146 14.21 -2.05 10.10
N PHE A 147 15.51 -1.95 10.34
CA PHE A 147 16.44 -1.68 9.25
C PHE A 147 16.48 -2.85 8.27
N CYS A 148 16.48 -2.54 6.98
CA CYS A 148 16.56 -3.55 5.93
C CYS A 148 17.89 -4.34 6.00
N HIS A 149 17.90 -5.56 5.45
CA HIS A 149 19.04 -6.47 5.56
C HIS A 149 20.33 -5.86 4.99
N SER A 150 20.20 -5.15 3.87
CA SER A 150 21.26 -4.42 3.19
C SER A 150 22.01 -3.45 4.09
N PHE A 151 21.30 -2.67 4.93
CA PHE A 151 21.93 -1.77 5.90
C PHE A 151 22.53 -2.54 7.08
N LYS A 152 21.91 -3.64 7.51
CA LYS A 152 22.44 -4.48 8.60
C LYS A 152 23.81 -5.08 8.27
N GLU A 153 24.02 -5.42 6.99
CA GLU A 153 25.29 -5.98 6.51
C GLU A 153 26.33 -4.92 6.12
N ARG A 154 25.92 -3.86 5.42
CA ARG A 154 26.85 -2.94 4.73
C ARG A 154 27.08 -1.59 5.40
N ASP A 155 26.23 -1.17 6.33
CA ASP A 155 26.38 0.14 7.00
C ASP A 155 27.07 0.01 8.35
N ASP A 156 28.24 0.65 8.48
CA ASP A 156 29.09 0.57 9.66
C ASP A 156 28.35 0.90 10.97
N LEU A 157 27.46 1.89 10.95
CA LEU A 157 26.70 2.27 12.15
C LEU A 157 25.73 1.15 12.52
N ILE A 158 24.88 0.72 11.59
CA ILE A 158 23.86 -0.29 11.86
C ILE A 158 24.50 -1.62 12.27
N HIS A 159 25.53 -2.05 11.53
CA HIS A 159 26.29 -3.25 11.84
C HIS A 159 26.92 -3.20 13.25
N SER A 160 27.55 -2.08 13.61
CA SER A 160 28.16 -1.91 14.93
C SER A 160 27.14 -1.97 16.08
N LEU A 161 25.94 -1.41 15.88
CA LEU A 161 24.87 -1.45 16.89
C LEU A 161 24.35 -2.89 17.08
N ILE A 162 24.17 -3.64 16.00
CA ILE A 162 23.75 -5.05 16.06
C ILE A 162 24.82 -5.88 16.76
N SER A 163 26.10 -5.71 16.41
CA SER A 163 27.21 -6.43 17.06
C SER A 163 27.33 -6.12 18.55
N LYS A 164 27.11 -4.85 18.94
CA LYS A 164 27.12 -4.44 20.34
C LYS A 164 25.96 -5.06 21.12
N GLY A 165 24.77 -5.06 20.53
CA GLY A 165 23.57 -5.78 20.95
C GLY A 165 22.90 -5.33 22.25
N ARG A 166 23.57 -4.60 23.15
CA ARG A 166 23.04 -4.11 24.43
C ARG A 166 23.84 -2.94 25.00
N ASN A 167 23.34 -2.36 26.08
CA ASN A 167 23.99 -1.24 26.78
C ASN A 167 24.24 -0.06 25.83
N PHE A 168 23.23 0.27 25.04
CA PHE A 168 23.32 1.38 24.11
C PHE A 168 23.37 2.72 24.85
N THR A 169 23.86 3.73 24.14
CA THR A 169 23.98 5.10 24.63
C THR A 169 22.95 6.00 23.94
N GLU A 170 22.61 7.12 24.58
CA GLU A 170 21.74 8.16 24.01
C GLU A 170 22.28 8.71 22.68
N GLU A 171 23.61 8.80 22.54
CA GLU A 171 24.26 9.23 21.31
C GLU A 171 24.10 8.21 20.17
N GLU A 172 24.23 6.91 20.46
CA GLU A 172 23.96 5.84 19.50
C GLU A 172 22.50 5.84 19.06
N LYS A 173 21.55 5.99 20.00
CA LYS A 173 20.12 6.14 19.70
C LYS A 173 19.88 7.31 18.74
N ARG A 174 20.46 8.48 19.03
CA ARG A 174 20.35 9.66 18.17
C ARG A 174 20.90 9.41 16.76
N ARG A 175 22.05 8.76 16.65
CA ARG A 175 22.65 8.40 15.34
C ARG A 175 21.78 7.41 14.56
N LEU A 176 21.20 6.42 15.23
CA LEU A 176 20.25 5.46 14.63
C LEU A 176 19.03 6.18 14.03
N LEU A 177 18.37 7.05 14.80
CA LEU A 177 17.19 7.79 14.34
C LEU A 177 17.52 8.74 13.17
N ASN A 178 18.69 9.37 13.20
CA ASN A 178 19.17 10.19 12.07
C ASN A 178 19.41 9.35 10.82
N LYS A 179 19.93 8.13 10.95
CA LYS A 179 20.10 7.20 9.83
C LYS A 179 18.75 6.78 9.26
N ALA A 180 17.76 6.48 10.09
CA ALA A 180 16.41 6.16 9.64
C ALA A 180 15.82 7.29 8.77
N LYS A 181 15.93 8.54 9.23
CA LYS A 181 15.53 9.72 8.44
C LYS A 181 16.30 9.85 7.13
N TRP A 182 17.60 9.56 7.13
CA TRP A 182 18.41 9.59 5.92
C TRP A 182 17.96 8.55 4.88
N ILE A 183 17.55 7.34 5.31
CA ILE A 183 17.02 6.31 4.39
C ILE A 183 15.74 6.81 3.72
N LEU A 184 14.80 7.37 4.50
CA LEU A 184 13.55 7.92 3.94
C LEU A 184 13.84 8.96 2.85
N LEU A 185 14.81 9.87 3.10
CA LEU A 185 15.24 10.88 2.13
C LEU A 185 15.78 10.28 0.82
N LYS A 186 16.24 9.02 0.82
CA LYS A 186 16.79 8.35 -0.36
C LYS A 186 15.77 7.58 -1.18
N ILE A 187 14.57 7.30 -0.68
CA ILE A 187 13.56 6.51 -1.37
C ILE A 187 13.21 7.11 -2.74
N ILE A 188 12.59 8.30 -2.77
CA ILE A 188 12.12 8.91 -4.02
C ILE A 188 13.28 9.14 -5.02
N PRO A 189 14.45 9.70 -4.62
CA PRO A 189 15.58 9.87 -5.53
C PRO A 189 16.10 8.56 -6.13
N GLU A 190 16.09 7.46 -5.37
CA GLU A 190 16.57 6.17 -5.86
C GLU A 190 15.65 5.57 -6.93
N TYR A 191 14.34 5.58 -6.68
CA TYR A 191 13.36 5.15 -7.68
C TYR A 191 13.40 6.03 -8.93
N LYS A 192 13.52 7.35 -8.76
CA LYS A 192 13.70 8.27 -9.89
C LYS A 192 14.94 7.91 -10.72
N ARG A 193 16.08 7.66 -10.08
CA ARG A 193 17.32 7.26 -10.76
C ARG A 193 17.12 5.99 -11.59
N LEU A 194 16.55 4.93 -10.99
CA LEU A 194 16.28 3.66 -11.68
C LEU A 194 15.32 3.84 -12.86
N GLN A 195 14.32 4.71 -12.71
CA GLN A 195 13.37 5.02 -13.78
C GLN A 195 14.00 5.86 -14.91
N ASP A 196 14.88 6.80 -14.56
CA ASP A 196 15.64 7.60 -15.52
C ASP A 196 16.63 6.73 -16.32
N GLU A 197 17.17 5.67 -15.70
CA GLU A 197 18.01 4.65 -16.35
C GLU A 197 17.21 3.63 -17.19
N GLY A 198 15.88 3.62 -17.08
CA GLY A 198 14.99 2.71 -17.79
C GLY A 198 14.92 1.30 -17.21
N GLN A 199 15.51 1.05 -16.03
CA GLN A 199 15.45 -0.27 -15.38
C GLN A 199 14.08 -0.53 -14.75
N VAL A 200 13.40 0.50 -14.25
CA VAL A 200 12.08 0.33 -13.60
C VAL A 200 11.03 1.23 -14.23
N GLU A 201 9.78 0.79 -14.16
CA GLU A 201 8.62 1.65 -14.35
C GLU A 201 8.05 2.05 -12.99
N ILE A 202 7.58 3.29 -12.87
CA ILE A 202 6.82 3.74 -11.71
C ILE A 202 5.40 4.07 -12.18
N SER A 203 4.43 3.39 -11.58
CA SER A 203 2.99 3.62 -11.77
C SER A 203 2.38 4.24 -10.51
N ILE A 204 1.14 4.71 -10.61
CA ILE A 204 0.45 5.41 -9.51
C ILE A 204 -0.85 4.72 -9.10
N SER A 205 -1.36 5.07 -7.93
CA SER A 205 -2.77 4.86 -7.55
C SER A 205 -3.48 6.20 -7.44
N PRO A 206 -4.83 6.24 -7.36
CA PRO A 206 -5.56 7.44 -6.95
C PRO A 206 -5.03 7.98 -5.60
N TYR A 207 -5.05 9.31 -5.41
CA TYR A 207 -4.21 9.97 -4.40
C TYR A 207 -4.29 9.39 -2.98
N TYR A 208 -5.51 9.32 -2.42
CA TYR A 208 -5.77 8.78 -1.09
C TYR A 208 -6.29 7.35 -1.13
N HIS A 209 -6.02 6.63 -2.23
CA HIS A 209 -6.39 5.23 -2.39
C HIS A 209 -7.90 4.90 -2.27
N PRO A 210 -8.86 5.70 -2.78
CA PRO A 210 -10.28 5.34 -2.79
C PRO A 210 -10.60 4.16 -3.71
N ILE A 211 -11.67 3.42 -3.41
CA ILE A 211 -12.28 2.46 -4.35
C ILE A 211 -13.05 3.23 -5.42
N LEU A 212 -12.38 3.62 -6.51
CA LEU A 212 -12.97 4.46 -7.57
C LEU A 212 -14.35 3.99 -8.06
N PRO A 213 -14.60 2.68 -8.31
CA PRO A 213 -15.93 2.22 -8.71
C PRO A 213 -17.04 2.61 -7.72
N LEU A 214 -16.79 2.48 -6.42
CA LEU A 214 -17.77 2.78 -5.37
C LEU A 214 -17.97 4.28 -5.17
N LEU A 215 -16.91 5.06 -5.38
CA LEU A 215 -16.94 6.52 -5.30
C LEU A 215 -17.83 7.13 -6.39
N ILE A 216 -17.70 6.63 -7.62
CA ILE A 216 -18.49 7.09 -8.79
C ILE A 216 -19.93 6.56 -8.72
N ASP A 217 -20.09 5.25 -8.56
CA ASP A 217 -21.41 4.61 -8.50
C ASP A 217 -21.37 3.32 -7.69
N SER A 218 -21.75 3.41 -6.40
CA SER A 218 -21.80 2.24 -5.52
C SER A 218 -22.86 1.20 -5.93
N SER A 219 -23.76 1.51 -6.87
CA SER A 219 -24.70 0.54 -7.43
C SER A 219 -24.00 -0.60 -8.17
N CYS A 220 -22.77 -0.37 -8.68
CA CYS A 220 -21.98 -1.40 -9.35
C CYS A 220 -21.63 -2.59 -8.42
N ALA A 221 -21.68 -2.41 -7.09
CA ALA A 221 -21.50 -3.52 -6.16
C ALA A 221 -22.62 -4.56 -6.21
N LYS A 222 -23.84 -4.17 -6.63
CA LYS A 222 -24.94 -5.12 -6.88
C LYS A 222 -24.78 -5.88 -8.19
N GLU A 223 -24.04 -5.35 -9.16
CA GLU A 223 -23.67 -6.11 -10.35
C GLU A 223 -22.67 -7.23 -9.99
N ALA A 224 -21.73 -6.94 -9.09
CA ALA A 224 -20.77 -7.92 -8.61
C ALA A 224 -21.42 -8.98 -7.70
N GLU A 225 -22.33 -8.55 -6.82
CA GLU A 225 -22.99 -9.40 -5.83
C GLU A 225 -24.49 -9.08 -5.72
N PRO A 226 -25.34 -9.82 -6.44
CA PRO A 226 -26.79 -9.63 -6.37
C PRO A 226 -27.34 -9.86 -4.96
N GLY A 227 -28.00 -8.85 -4.39
CA GLY A 227 -28.59 -8.91 -3.06
C GLY A 227 -27.81 -8.17 -1.97
N LEU A 228 -26.64 -7.62 -2.31
CA LEU A 228 -25.87 -6.76 -1.42
C LEU A 228 -26.70 -5.56 -0.94
N LYS A 229 -26.67 -5.31 0.37
CA LYS A 229 -27.33 -4.15 0.98
C LYS A 229 -26.45 -2.92 0.82
N LEU A 230 -26.92 -1.95 0.05
CA LEU A 230 -26.25 -0.67 -0.13
C LEU A 230 -26.68 0.33 0.94
N PRO A 231 -25.88 1.40 1.16
CA PRO A 231 -26.34 2.56 1.90
C PRO A 231 -27.61 3.12 1.26
N ARG A 232 -28.41 3.81 2.07
CA ARG A 232 -29.63 4.50 1.64
C ARG A 232 -29.30 5.60 0.63
N ASN A 233 -28.24 6.36 0.89
CA ASN A 233 -27.73 7.39 0.00
C ASN A 233 -26.49 6.89 -0.72
N LEU A 234 -26.47 7.01 -2.05
CA LEU A 234 -25.30 6.71 -2.87
C LEU A 234 -24.49 7.98 -3.06
N LEU A 235 -23.16 7.88 -2.99
CA LEU A 235 -22.29 9.05 -2.96
C LEU A 235 -22.27 9.83 -4.28
N GLY A 236 -22.14 9.12 -5.41
CA GLY A 236 -22.22 9.72 -6.75
C GLY A 236 -21.16 10.79 -7.01
N ALA A 237 -19.91 10.53 -6.65
CA ALA A 237 -18.83 11.52 -6.59
C ALA A 237 -17.80 11.32 -7.72
N GLU A 238 -18.25 11.41 -8.97
CA GLU A 238 -17.38 11.32 -10.15
C GLU A 238 -16.30 12.42 -10.15
N ASP A 239 -16.66 13.65 -9.75
CA ASP A 239 -15.72 14.78 -9.69
C ASP A 239 -14.61 14.54 -8.68
N ASP A 240 -14.92 13.91 -7.54
CA ASP A 240 -13.96 13.59 -6.48
C ASP A 240 -13.00 12.49 -6.98
N ALA A 241 -13.54 11.45 -7.64
CA ALA A 241 -12.74 10.41 -8.29
C ALA A 241 -11.77 10.99 -9.35
N ARG A 242 -12.26 11.90 -10.19
CA ARG A 242 -11.46 12.61 -11.19
C ARG A 242 -10.36 13.46 -10.56
N GLU A 243 -10.68 14.19 -9.49
CA GLU A 243 -9.72 15.04 -8.81
C GLU A 243 -8.65 14.21 -8.08
N GLN A 244 -9.02 13.08 -7.45
CA GLN A 244 -8.06 12.13 -6.85
C GLN A 244 -7.07 11.57 -7.89
N ILE A 245 -7.53 11.25 -9.11
CA ILE A 245 -6.64 10.81 -10.20
C ILE A 245 -5.73 11.97 -10.65
N ARG A 246 -6.31 13.16 -10.84
CA ARG A 246 -5.57 14.34 -11.29
C ARG A 246 -4.50 14.76 -10.30
N GLN A 247 -4.81 14.77 -9.01
CA GLN A 247 -3.84 15.05 -7.96
C GLN A 247 -2.71 14.02 -7.98
N ALA A 248 -3.02 12.74 -8.17
CA ALA A 248 -2.01 11.69 -8.26
C ALA A 248 -1.04 11.91 -9.43
N VAL A 249 -1.57 12.23 -10.62
CA VAL A 249 -0.75 12.55 -11.80
C VAL A 249 0.11 13.80 -11.57
N ARG A 250 -0.45 14.85 -10.96
CA ARG A 250 0.31 16.08 -10.64
C ARG A 250 1.42 15.82 -9.65
N PHE A 251 1.13 15.10 -8.57
CA PHE A 251 2.10 14.75 -7.54
C PHE A 251 3.25 13.91 -8.11
N TYR A 252 2.92 12.89 -8.90
CA TYR A 252 3.91 12.07 -9.59
C TYR A 252 4.82 12.90 -10.49
N LYS A 253 4.25 13.80 -11.31
CA LYS A 253 5.04 14.70 -12.17
C LYS A 253 6.02 15.55 -11.36
N GLY A 254 5.61 16.02 -10.18
CA GLY A 254 6.48 16.77 -9.27
C GLY A 254 7.61 15.96 -8.66
N CYS A 255 7.46 14.64 -8.53
CA CYS A 255 8.49 13.75 -7.97
C CYS A 255 9.44 13.17 -9.02
N PHE A 256 8.94 12.88 -10.23
CA PHE A 256 9.64 12.07 -11.23
C PHE A 256 9.90 12.79 -12.56
N ASP A 257 9.47 14.05 -12.71
CA ASP A 257 9.67 14.90 -13.89
C ASP A 257 9.08 14.35 -15.21
N ARG A 258 8.12 13.43 -15.12
CA ARG A 258 7.42 12.84 -16.28
C ARG A 258 5.99 12.49 -15.93
N ALA A 259 5.13 12.22 -16.92
CA ALA A 259 3.80 11.70 -16.68
C ALA A 259 3.85 10.20 -16.36
N PRO A 260 3.00 9.68 -15.45
CA PRO A 260 2.89 8.25 -15.23
C PRO A 260 2.17 7.59 -16.42
N ARG A 261 2.59 6.38 -16.80
CA ARG A 261 1.95 5.61 -17.88
C ARG A 261 0.92 4.62 -17.37
N GLY A 262 1.16 4.08 -16.17
CA GLY A 262 0.34 3.06 -15.55
C GLY A 262 -0.40 3.52 -14.31
N MET A 263 -1.50 2.85 -14.03
CA MET A 263 -2.17 2.94 -12.74
C MET A 263 -2.57 1.56 -12.21
N TRP A 264 -2.31 1.33 -10.93
CA TRP A 264 -3.00 0.32 -10.14
C TRP A 264 -4.21 1.01 -9.51
N PRO A 265 -5.45 0.72 -9.95
CA PRO A 265 -6.62 1.16 -9.20
C PRO A 265 -6.53 0.57 -7.79
N SER A 266 -6.89 1.32 -6.77
CA SER A 266 -6.85 0.88 -5.38
C SER A 266 -7.49 -0.51 -5.25
N GLU A 267 -6.77 -1.49 -4.69
CA GLU A 267 -7.24 -2.88 -4.52
C GLU A 267 -7.54 -3.62 -5.85
N GLY A 268 -6.91 -3.18 -6.96
CA GLY A 268 -7.21 -3.67 -8.30
C GLY A 268 -8.67 -3.45 -8.72
N ALA A 269 -9.36 -2.51 -8.06
CA ALA A 269 -10.80 -2.28 -8.18
C ALA A 269 -11.15 -1.61 -9.50
N VAL A 270 -11.97 -2.29 -10.31
CA VAL A 270 -12.36 -1.82 -11.63
C VAL A 270 -13.87 -1.87 -11.84
N SER A 271 -14.36 -0.97 -12.68
CA SER A 271 -15.68 -1.01 -13.31
C SER A 271 -15.58 -0.33 -14.67
N SER A 272 -16.62 -0.39 -15.49
CA SER A 272 -16.59 0.28 -16.80
C SER A 272 -16.54 1.83 -16.66
N GLY A 273 -17.10 2.37 -15.58
CA GLY A 273 -17.20 3.83 -15.37
C GLY A 273 -15.87 4.53 -15.05
N ILE A 274 -14.85 3.82 -14.55
CA ILE A 274 -13.56 4.45 -14.21
C ILE A 274 -12.70 4.71 -15.46
N ILE A 275 -12.96 4.01 -16.57
CA ILE A 275 -12.08 3.98 -17.75
C ILE A 275 -11.94 5.36 -18.40
N PRO A 276 -13.01 6.12 -18.69
CA PRO A 276 -12.89 7.45 -19.27
C PRO A 276 -12.15 8.43 -18.36
N LEU A 277 -12.38 8.36 -17.04
CA LEU A 277 -11.75 9.25 -16.06
C LEU A 277 -10.23 9.08 -16.05
N ILE A 278 -9.77 7.83 -16.06
CA ILE A 278 -8.34 7.52 -16.01
C ILE A 278 -7.65 7.86 -17.33
N ALA A 279 -8.27 7.52 -18.47
CA ALA A 279 -7.71 7.78 -19.79
C ALA A 279 -7.53 9.28 -20.07
N GLN A 280 -8.48 10.11 -19.60
CA GLN A 280 -8.43 11.57 -19.77
C GLN A 280 -7.23 12.24 -19.08
N GLU A 281 -6.70 11.63 -18.02
CA GLU A 281 -5.54 12.16 -17.30
C GLU A 281 -4.20 11.61 -17.85
N GLY A 282 -4.24 10.92 -19.00
CA GLY A 282 -3.06 10.51 -19.77
C GLY A 282 -2.45 9.16 -19.38
N ILE A 283 -3.12 8.40 -18.51
CA ILE A 283 -2.76 7.01 -18.23
C ILE A 283 -3.03 6.16 -19.47
N THR A 284 -2.20 5.14 -19.69
CA THR A 284 -2.22 4.30 -20.89
C THR A 284 -2.50 2.83 -20.60
N TRP A 285 -2.23 2.38 -19.37
CA TRP A 285 -2.51 1.02 -18.94
C TRP A 285 -2.99 0.94 -17.48
N LEU A 286 -3.78 -0.10 -17.21
CA LEU A 286 -4.28 -0.49 -15.89
C LEU A 286 -3.91 -1.94 -15.58
N ALA A 287 -3.99 -2.31 -14.30
CA ALA A 287 -3.93 -3.71 -13.90
C ALA A 287 -5.07 -4.08 -12.95
N SER A 288 -5.50 -5.34 -13.00
CA SER A 288 -6.49 -5.93 -12.09
C SER A 288 -6.19 -7.43 -11.90
N CYS A 289 -7.17 -8.22 -11.44
CA CYS A 289 -6.97 -9.62 -11.07
C CYS A 289 -7.64 -10.61 -12.04
N GLU A 290 -7.08 -11.81 -12.19
CA GLU A 290 -7.61 -12.89 -13.06
C GLU A 290 -9.12 -13.13 -12.91
N GLY A 291 -9.64 -13.02 -11.69
CA GLY A 291 -11.05 -13.30 -11.42
C GLY A 291 -11.99 -12.25 -12.03
N ILE A 292 -11.52 -11.02 -12.24
CA ILE A 292 -12.26 -9.98 -12.96
C ILE A 292 -12.33 -10.33 -14.45
N LEU A 293 -11.21 -10.75 -15.05
CA LEU A 293 -11.18 -11.22 -16.44
C LEU A 293 -12.16 -12.38 -16.62
N PHE A 294 -12.07 -13.42 -15.78
CA PHE A 294 -12.88 -14.62 -15.93
C PHE A 294 -14.39 -14.41 -15.72
N ARG A 295 -14.79 -13.36 -14.99
CA ARG A 295 -16.20 -12.99 -14.81
C ARG A 295 -16.69 -11.96 -15.82
N SER A 296 -15.80 -11.35 -16.61
CA SER A 296 -16.18 -10.34 -17.59
C SER A 296 -17.06 -10.94 -18.70
N PRO A 297 -18.15 -10.27 -19.10
CA PRO A 297 -19.21 -10.90 -19.88
C PRO A 297 -18.94 -11.01 -21.39
N GLU A 298 -17.84 -10.45 -21.90
CA GLU A 298 -17.55 -10.40 -23.35
C GLU A 298 -17.52 -11.80 -23.97
N ARG A 299 -16.90 -12.76 -23.28
CA ARG A 299 -16.90 -14.18 -23.63
C ARG A 299 -16.50 -15.01 -22.41
N ARG A 300 -16.55 -16.34 -22.55
CA ARG A 300 -15.91 -17.24 -21.61
C ARG A 300 -14.39 -17.15 -21.78
N PHE A 301 -13.70 -16.74 -20.74
CA PHE A 301 -12.24 -16.73 -20.68
C PHE A 301 -11.72 -18.02 -20.02
N ASP A 302 -10.51 -18.43 -20.41
CA ASP A 302 -9.80 -19.56 -19.82
C ASP A 302 -8.42 -19.15 -19.27
N LYS A 303 -7.62 -20.11 -18.81
CA LYS A 303 -6.32 -19.81 -18.20
C LYS A 303 -5.29 -19.25 -19.20
N ARG A 304 -5.37 -19.58 -20.49
CA ARG A 304 -4.44 -19.04 -21.51
C ARG A 304 -4.72 -17.57 -21.78
N ASP A 305 -5.98 -17.16 -21.62
CA ASP A 305 -6.41 -15.76 -21.74
C ASP A 305 -5.78 -14.86 -20.67
N LEU A 306 -5.37 -15.40 -19.53
CA LEU A 306 -4.69 -14.62 -18.49
C LEU A 306 -3.34 -14.06 -18.96
N TYR A 307 -2.66 -14.76 -19.89
CA TYR A 307 -1.26 -14.49 -20.23
C TYR A 307 -1.09 -13.54 -21.43
N ARG A 308 -1.98 -12.54 -21.54
CA ARG A 308 -1.96 -11.50 -22.59
C ARG A 308 -2.63 -10.21 -22.08
N PRO A 309 -2.27 -9.05 -22.63
CA PRO A 309 -2.98 -7.81 -22.34
C PRO A 309 -4.27 -7.69 -23.18
N TYR A 310 -5.19 -6.85 -22.71
CA TYR A 310 -6.45 -6.54 -23.38
C TYR A 310 -6.61 -5.05 -23.61
N GLN A 311 -7.29 -4.68 -24.68
CA GLN A 311 -7.72 -3.31 -24.95
C GLN A 311 -9.09 -3.07 -24.32
N LEU A 312 -9.17 -2.18 -23.34
CA LEU A 312 -10.43 -1.61 -22.87
C LEU A 312 -10.86 -0.50 -23.81
N GLN A 313 -12.10 -0.58 -24.29
CA GLN A 313 -12.69 0.44 -25.17
C GLN A 313 -14.00 0.95 -24.54
N MET A 314 -14.01 2.21 -24.08
CA MET A 314 -15.16 2.82 -23.42
C MET A 314 -15.28 4.29 -23.82
N GLU A 315 -16.46 4.72 -24.27
CA GLU A 315 -16.75 6.14 -24.60
C GLU A 315 -15.70 6.82 -25.50
N GLY A 316 -15.14 6.08 -26.46
CA GLY A 316 -14.11 6.59 -27.37
C GLY A 316 -12.69 6.60 -26.80
N TRP A 317 -12.52 6.24 -25.52
CA TRP A 317 -11.22 6.05 -24.87
C TRP A 317 -10.73 4.61 -24.97
N ASN A 318 -9.41 4.47 -25.07
CA ASN A 318 -8.71 3.20 -25.17
C ASN A 318 -7.65 3.12 -24.06
N LEU A 319 -7.71 2.09 -23.22
CA LEU A 319 -6.70 1.77 -22.21
C LEU A 319 -6.27 0.32 -22.31
N SER A 320 -4.99 0.02 -22.14
CA SER A 320 -4.55 -1.38 -21.99
C SER A 320 -4.87 -1.88 -20.58
N ILE A 321 -5.17 -3.17 -20.41
CA ILE A 321 -5.27 -3.80 -19.09
C ILE A 321 -4.51 -5.13 -19.07
N VAL A 322 -3.82 -5.38 -17.97
CA VAL A 322 -3.18 -6.66 -17.65
C VAL A 322 -3.80 -7.26 -16.38
N PHE A 323 -3.72 -8.59 -16.25
CA PHE A 323 -4.36 -9.30 -15.14
C PHE A 323 -3.35 -10.13 -14.35
N ARG A 324 -3.42 -10.01 -13.02
CA ARG A 324 -2.62 -10.74 -12.03
C ARG A 324 -2.82 -12.25 -12.17
N ASP A 325 -1.73 -13.01 -12.28
CA ASP A 325 -1.72 -14.44 -11.92
C ASP A 325 -1.73 -14.56 -10.40
N ARG A 326 -2.93 -14.80 -9.86
CA ARG A 326 -3.16 -14.84 -8.41
C ARG A 326 -2.35 -15.96 -7.78
N THR A 327 -2.27 -17.13 -8.41
CA THR A 327 -1.58 -18.29 -7.82
C THR A 327 -0.10 -17.99 -7.60
N LEU A 328 0.58 -17.46 -8.62
CA LEU A 328 2.01 -17.13 -8.50
C LEU A 328 2.25 -15.96 -7.56
N SER A 329 1.36 -14.96 -7.57
CA SER A 329 1.46 -13.81 -6.67
C SER A 329 1.28 -14.22 -5.20
N ASP A 330 0.27 -15.03 -4.88
CA ASP A 330 -0.04 -15.49 -3.53
C ASP A 330 1.03 -16.44 -2.97
N LEU A 331 1.74 -17.15 -3.85
CA LEU A 331 2.88 -17.96 -3.41
C LEU A 331 3.98 -17.07 -2.79
N ILE A 332 4.30 -15.94 -3.44
CA ILE A 332 5.23 -14.94 -2.89
C ILE A 332 4.63 -14.26 -1.66
N GLY A 333 3.38 -13.83 -1.73
CA GLY A 333 2.73 -13.08 -0.65
C GLY A 333 2.59 -13.88 0.65
N PHE A 334 2.24 -15.16 0.57
CA PHE A 334 1.71 -15.90 1.73
C PHE A 334 2.31 -17.28 1.98
N SER A 335 3.00 -17.87 0.99
CA SER A 335 3.43 -19.27 1.08
C SER A 335 4.95 -19.43 1.23
N TYR A 336 5.73 -18.76 0.39
CA TYR A 336 7.17 -18.96 0.30
C TYR A 336 7.95 -18.42 1.51
N SER A 337 7.35 -17.58 2.35
CA SER A 337 7.96 -17.14 3.62
C SER A 337 8.30 -18.31 4.56
N LYS A 338 7.58 -19.42 4.43
CA LYS A 338 7.78 -20.66 5.22
C LYS A 338 8.75 -21.64 4.57
N TRP A 339 9.25 -21.34 3.37
CA TRP A 339 10.10 -22.23 2.58
C TRP A 339 11.57 -21.84 2.71
N ASN A 340 12.46 -22.76 2.36
CA ASN A 340 13.82 -22.37 2.04
C ASN A 340 13.80 -21.50 0.77
N ALA A 341 14.53 -20.38 0.78
CA ALA A 341 14.52 -19.42 -0.32
C ALA A 341 14.89 -20.04 -1.68
N ALA A 342 15.88 -20.94 -1.74
CA ALA A 342 16.29 -21.59 -2.99
C ALA A 342 15.22 -22.54 -3.53
N ASP A 343 14.53 -23.28 -2.65
CA ASP A 343 13.43 -24.17 -3.04
C ASP A 343 12.22 -23.38 -3.55
N ALA A 344 11.90 -22.26 -2.90
CA ALA A 344 10.84 -21.34 -3.33
C ALA A 344 11.12 -20.76 -4.72
N VAL A 345 12.34 -20.28 -4.97
CA VAL A 345 12.76 -19.75 -6.28
C VAL A 345 12.67 -20.85 -7.35
N LYS A 346 13.15 -22.05 -7.05
CA LYS A 346 13.08 -23.19 -7.97
C LYS A 346 11.64 -23.56 -8.34
N ASP A 347 10.73 -23.58 -7.37
CA ASP A 347 9.31 -23.84 -7.60
C ASP A 347 8.68 -22.72 -8.46
N PHE A 348 8.97 -21.45 -8.14
CA PHE A 348 8.44 -20.31 -8.88
C PHE A 348 8.87 -20.32 -10.36
N VAL A 349 10.18 -20.43 -10.61
CA VAL A 349 10.75 -20.50 -11.97
C VAL A 349 10.24 -21.75 -12.70
N GLY A 350 10.17 -22.89 -12.01
CA GLY A 350 9.61 -24.12 -12.58
C GLY A 350 8.16 -23.98 -13.05
N ARG A 351 7.32 -23.24 -12.31
CA ARG A 351 5.94 -22.93 -12.71
C ARG A 351 5.89 -22.01 -13.93
N LEU A 352 6.80 -21.05 -14.05
CA LEU A 352 6.90 -20.21 -15.25
C LEU A 352 7.27 -21.04 -16.48
N HIS A 353 8.24 -21.97 -16.40
CA HIS A 353 8.51 -22.89 -17.51
C HIS A 353 7.31 -23.78 -17.83
N HIS A 354 6.54 -24.21 -16.82
CA HIS A 354 5.31 -24.97 -17.06
C HIS A 354 4.29 -24.16 -17.85
N ILE A 355 4.04 -22.91 -17.45
CA ILE A 355 3.16 -21.97 -18.17
C ILE A 355 3.67 -21.76 -19.59
N HIS A 356 4.95 -21.44 -19.73
CA HIS A 356 5.60 -21.27 -21.02
C HIS A 356 5.32 -22.48 -21.90
N ASN A 357 5.66 -23.70 -21.45
CA ASN A 357 5.45 -24.96 -22.18
C ASN A 357 3.98 -25.23 -22.56
N GLN A 358 3.03 -24.94 -21.68
CA GLN A 358 1.60 -25.14 -21.96
C GLN A 358 1.04 -24.20 -23.02
N LEU A 359 1.53 -22.96 -23.08
CA LEU A 359 1.12 -22.00 -24.10
C LEU A 359 1.53 -22.52 -25.49
N GLY A 360 2.78 -22.95 -25.64
CA GLY A 360 3.21 -23.83 -26.75
C GLY A 360 3.10 -23.25 -28.17
N ASP A 361 2.68 -21.99 -28.31
CA ASP A 361 2.62 -21.25 -29.57
C ASP A 361 3.80 -20.26 -29.69
N ASP A 362 3.90 -19.61 -30.85
CA ASP A 362 4.97 -18.66 -31.19
C ASP A 362 4.56 -17.18 -30.89
N GLU A 363 3.51 -16.95 -30.10
CA GLU A 363 3.09 -15.60 -29.67
C GLU A 363 3.88 -15.12 -28.43
N ASP A 364 3.92 -13.80 -28.26
CA ASP A 364 4.37 -13.20 -27.00
C ASP A 364 3.28 -13.32 -25.94
N HIS A 365 3.70 -13.73 -24.75
CA HIS A 365 2.85 -13.90 -23.60
C HIS A 365 3.41 -13.16 -22.41
N LEU A 366 2.52 -12.66 -21.56
CA LEU A 366 2.83 -11.90 -20.36
C LEU A 366 2.25 -12.60 -19.13
N VAL A 367 3.11 -13.03 -18.21
CA VAL A 367 2.70 -13.35 -16.84
C VAL A 367 2.84 -12.09 -16.00
N THR A 368 1.77 -11.69 -15.33
CA THR A 368 1.77 -10.50 -14.46
C THR A 368 1.68 -10.94 -13.00
N ILE A 369 2.66 -10.54 -12.20
CA ILE A 369 2.72 -10.78 -10.76
C ILE A 369 2.42 -9.47 -10.05
N ILE A 370 1.40 -9.46 -9.20
CA ILE A 370 0.99 -8.24 -8.49
C ILE A 370 0.73 -8.58 -7.04
N LEU A 371 1.30 -7.82 -6.13
CA LEU A 371 1.11 -7.97 -4.68
C LEU A 371 1.63 -6.73 -3.96
N ASP A 372 1.23 -6.59 -2.71
CA ASP A 372 1.77 -5.58 -1.82
C ASP A 372 3.28 -5.73 -1.68
N GLY A 373 3.98 -4.61 -1.74
CA GLY A 373 5.43 -4.54 -1.76
C GLY A 373 6.07 -4.42 -0.38
N GLU A 374 5.30 -4.25 0.69
CA GLU A 374 5.84 -4.20 2.06
C GLU A 374 5.39 -5.36 2.96
N ASN A 375 4.21 -5.93 2.69
CA ASN A 375 3.55 -6.88 3.60
C ASN A 375 4.28 -8.23 3.75
N PRO A 376 4.80 -8.88 2.68
CA PRO A 376 5.31 -10.24 2.82
C PRO A 376 6.61 -10.32 3.62
N TRP A 377 7.45 -9.29 3.54
CA TRP A 377 8.88 -9.42 3.82
C TRP A 377 9.22 -9.65 5.28
N GLU A 378 8.39 -9.18 6.22
CA GLU A 378 8.59 -9.42 7.66
C GLU A 378 8.56 -10.90 8.01
N TYR A 379 7.80 -11.70 7.27
CA TYR A 379 7.68 -13.13 7.51
C TYR A 379 8.83 -13.94 6.89
N TYR A 380 9.59 -13.35 5.98
CA TYR A 380 10.77 -13.97 5.40
C TYR A 380 11.99 -13.78 6.31
N GLN A 381 12.88 -14.77 6.30
CA GLN A 381 14.23 -14.56 6.83
C GLN A 381 14.90 -13.39 6.10
N ASN A 382 15.68 -12.61 6.83
CA ASN A 382 16.42 -11.46 6.28
C ASN A 382 15.54 -10.48 5.48
N ASN A 383 14.28 -10.27 5.90
CA ASN A 383 13.34 -9.34 5.25
C ASN A 383 13.17 -9.62 3.74
N GLY A 384 13.17 -10.89 3.33
CA GLY A 384 12.98 -11.27 1.92
C GLY A 384 14.20 -11.06 1.03
N TYR A 385 15.31 -10.50 1.54
CA TYR A 385 16.53 -10.25 0.78
C TYR A 385 17.07 -11.51 0.09
N ASP A 386 17.10 -12.64 0.81
CA ASP A 386 17.59 -13.92 0.28
C ASP A 386 16.73 -14.42 -0.88
N PHE A 387 15.40 -14.36 -0.72
CA PHE A 387 14.46 -14.79 -1.75
C PHE A 387 14.54 -13.90 -3.00
N LEU A 388 14.49 -12.58 -2.83
CA LEU A 388 14.53 -11.63 -3.94
C LEU A 388 15.87 -11.71 -4.70
N SER A 389 16.99 -11.79 -3.98
CA SER A 389 18.32 -11.91 -4.60
C SER A 389 18.45 -13.19 -5.42
N LEU A 390 18.05 -14.34 -4.86
CA LEU A 390 18.08 -15.62 -5.58
C LEU A 390 17.11 -15.65 -6.76
N LEU A 391 15.92 -15.07 -6.61
CA LEU A 391 14.93 -14.99 -7.68
C LEU A 391 15.46 -14.15 -8.86
N TYR A 392 16.01 -12.98 -8.56
CA TYR A 392 16.54 -12.06 -9.55
C TYR A 392 17.81 -12.60 -10.20
N GLU A 393 18.65 -13.29 -9.45
CA GLU A 393 19.80 -14.00 -10.01
C GLU A 393 19.36 -15.09 -10.98
N ALA A 394 18.41 -15.94 -10.58
CA ALA A 394 17.89 -16.99 -11.45
C ALA A 394 17.31 -16.41 -12.75
N LEU A 395 16.39 -15.45 -12.64
CA LEU A 395 15.74 -14.81 -13.79
C LEU A 395 16.71 -14.05 -14.69
N SER A 396 17.80 -13.49 -14.16
CA SER A 396 18.82 -12.80 -14.97
C SER A 396 19.61 -13.73 -15.90
N HIS A 397 19.62 -15.03 -15.61
CA HIS A 397 20.31 -16.06 -16.39
C HIS A 397 19.35 -16.93 -17.22
N GLU A 398 18.05 -16.66 -17.17
CA GLU A 398 17.06 -17.42 -17.94
C GLU A 398 17.05 -17.04 -19.42
N GLY A 399 17.02 -18.06 -20.28
CA GLY A 399 16.93 -17.87 -21.74
C GLY A 399 15.50 -17.97 -22.29
N GLU A 400 14.58 -18.56 -21.53
CA GLU A 400 13.18 -18.78 -21.92
C GLU A 400 12.20 -17.83 -21.24
N ILE A 401 12.66 -17.06 -20.25
CA ILE A 401 11.87 -16.10 -19.49
C ILE A 401 12.59 -14.75 -19.56
N ARG A 402 11.85 -13.68 -19.81
CA ARG A 402 12.37 -12.31 -19.81
C ARG A 402 11.54 -11.44 -18.87
N THR A 403 12.20 -10.76 -17.95
CA THR A 403 11.57 -9.74 -17.12
C THR A 403 11.40 -8.43 -17.88
N VAL A 404 10.24 -7.80 -17.74
CA VAL A 404 9.85 -6.56 -18.44
C VAL A 404 8.99 -5.69 -17.54
N THR A 405 9.10 -4.37 -17.70
CA THR A 405 8.06 -3.46 -17.20
C THR A 405 6.78 -3.66 -18.00
N VAL A 406 5.63 -3.26 -17.45
CA VAL A 406 4.36 -3.38 -18.17
C VAL A 406 4.39 -2.57 -19.46
N SER A 407 4.92 -1.36 -19.41
CA SER A 407 5.00 -0.52 -20.60
C SER A 407 5.97 -1.03 -21.66
N GLU A 408 7.15 -1.55 -21.29
CA GLU A 408 8.07 -2.15 -22.26
C GLU A 408 7.38 -3.30 -23.02
N TYR A 409 6.63 -4.14 -22.32
CA TYR A 409 5.87 -5.20 -22.97
C TYR A 409 4.84 -4.63 -23.94
N LEU A 410 4.06 -3.63 -23.52
CA LEU A 410 2.96 -3.05 -24.32
C LEU A 410 3.44 -2.25 -25.54
N GLU A 411 4.65 -1.66 -25.49
CA GLU A 411 5.28 -0.97 -26.63
C GLU A 411 5.56 -1.95 -27.76
N ASP A 412 6.06 -3.14 -27.44
CA ASP A 412 6.35 -4.19 -28.42
C ASP A 412 5.10 -5.04 -28.76
N ASN A 413 4.13 -5.11 -27.85
CA ASN A 413 2.98 -6.02 -27.92
C ASN A 413 1.66 -5.31 -27.61
N SER A 414 1.18 -4.52 -28.58
CA SER A 414 -0.13 -3.87 -28.46
C SER A 414 -1.25 -4.91 -28.29
N PRO A 415 -2.24 -4.67 -27.41
CA PRO A 415 -3.31 -5.63 -27.18
C PRO A 415 -4.12 -5.89 -28.46
N LYS A 416 -4.31 -7.17 -28.80
CA LYS A 416 -5.07 -7.60 -29.98
C LYS A 416 -6.56 -7.80 -29.70
N GLU A 417 -6.89 -8.12 -28.45
CA GLU A 417 -8.26 -8.45 -28.03
C GLU A 417 -8.89 -7.27 -27.28
N VAL A 418 -10.18 -7.06 -27.51
CA VAL A 418 -10.95 -5.96 -26.93
C VAL A 418 -11.91 -6.49 -25.88
N ILE A 419 -11.97 -5.82 -24.72
CA ILE A 419 -12.99 -6.01 -23.70
C ILE A 419 -13.82 -4.73 -23.63
N LYS A 420 -15.12 -4.82 -23.92
CA LYS A 420 -16.03 -3.66 -23.92
C LYS A 420 -16.74 -3.48 -22.60
N LYS A 421 -16.90 -4.55 -21.82
CA LYS A 421 -17.45 -4.49 -20.47
C LYS A 421 -16.62 -5.35 -19.53
N LEU A 422 -16.12 -4.74 -18.46
CA LEU A 422 -15.49 -5.45 -17.35
C LEU A 422 -16.52 -5.85 -16.30
N HIS A 423 -16.30 -7.01 -15.68
CA HIS A 423 -16.96 -7.34 -14.43
C HIS A 423 -16.53 -6.33 -13.35
N PRO A 424 -17.48 -5.66 -12.66
CA PRO A 424 -17.12 -4.77 -11.58
C PRO A 424 -16.64 -5.57 -10.37
N GLY A 425 -15.47 -5.24 -9.83
CA GLY A 425 -14.95 -5.89 -8.64
C GLY A 425 -13.51 -5.52 -8.34
N SER A 426 -12.97 -6.11 -7.27
CA SER A 426 -11.58 -5.94 -6.83
C SER A 426 -10.78 -7.23 -6.97
N TRP A 427 -9.48 -7.17 -6.67
CA TRP A 427 -8.66 -8.37 -6.57
C TRP A 427 -9.06 -9.33 -5.44
N ILE A 428 -9.88 -8.86 -4.49
CA ILE A 428 -10.40 -9.62 -3.35
C ILE A 428 -11.81 -10.10 -3.66
N ASN A 429 -11.99 -11.43 -3.66
CA ASN A 429 -13.27 -12.11 -3.89
C ASN A 429 -14.02 -11.73 -5.20
N GLN A 430 -13.39 -10.95 -6.09
CA GLN A 430 -13.98 -10.43 -7.33
C GLN A 430 -15.27 -9.62 -7.10
N ASN A 431 -15.38 -8.97 -5.95
CA ASN A 431 -16.49 -8.09 -5.58
C ASN A 431 -15.97 -6.88 -4.80
N PHE A 432 -16.88 -6.11 -4.20
CA PHE A 432 -16.57 -4.97 -3.35
C PHE A 432 -16.99 -5.16 -1.89
N HIS A 433 -17.31 -6.40 -1.49
CA HIS A 433 -17.95 -6.67 -0.19
C HIS A 433 -17.11 -6.17 0.99
N ALA A 434 -15.78 -6.22 0.88
CA ALA A 434 -14.84 -5.75 1.88
C ALA A 434 -14.87 -4.22 2.14
N TRP A 435 -15.60 -3.43 1.34
CA TRP A 435 -15.71 -1.98 1.52
C TRP A 435 -17.16 -1.47 1.52
N ILE A 436 -18.14 -2.33 1.25
CA ILE A 436 -19.56 -1.97 1.22
C ILE A 436 -20.44 -3.21 1.39
N GLY A 437 -21.49 -3.09 2.20
CA GLY A 437 -22.46 -4.17 2.41
C GLY A 437 -22.80 -4.42 3.86
N HIS A 438 -21.80 -4.36 4.75
CA HIS A 438 -22.02 -4.50 6.17
C HIS A 438 -22.71 -3.26 6.75
N PRO A 439 -23.44 -3.41 7.87
CA PRO A 439 -24.08 -2.27 8.54
C PRO A 439 -23.10 -1.16 8.93
N GLU A 440 -21.85 -1.51 9.27
CA GLU A 440 -20.81 -0.55 9.64
C GLU A 440 -20.28 0.18 8.39
N ASP A 441 -19.94 -0.52 7.30
CA ASP A 441 -19.51 0.12 6.04
C ASP A 441 -20.58 1.06 5.53
N ASN A 442 -21.83 0.60 5.52
CA ASN A 442 -22.95 1.40 5.04
C ASN A 442 -23.13 2.65 5.91
N LEU A 443 -22.96 2.55 7.24
CA LEU A 443 -23.01 3.73 8.11
C LEU A 443 -21.86 4.69 7.83
N ALA A 444 -20.64 4.19 7.58
CA ALA A 444 -19.50 5.02 7.20
C ALA A 444 -19.76 5.76 5.86
N TRP A 445 -20.32 5.07 4.85
CA TRP A 445 -20.71 5.70 3.58
C TRP A 445 -21.79 6.77 3.76
N GLU A 446 -22.77 6.57 4.66
CA GLU A 446 -23.77 7.59 4.99
C GLU A 446 -23.13 8.83 5.63
N CYS A 447 -22.21 8.62 6.58
CA CYS A 447 -21.47 9.71 7.22
C CYS A 447 -20.63 10.51 6.20
N LEU A 448 -19.96 9.82 5.29
CA LEU A 448 -19.21 10.46 4.20
C LEU A 448 -20.13 11.23 3.25
N TYR A 449 -21.28 10.65 2.89
CA TYR A 449 -22.30 11.32 2.07
C TYR A 449 -22.80 12.61 2.72
N GLU A 450 -23.20 12.57 4.00
CA GLU A 450 -23.70 13.74 4.72
C GLU A 450 -22.65 14.87 4.80
N ALA A 451 -21.38 14.52 5.05
CA ALA A 451 -20.27 15.47 5.07
C ALA A 451 -20.06 16.11 3.70
N ARG A 452 -20.05 15.31 2.63
CA ARG A 452 -19.91 15.77 1.25
C ARG A 452 -21.04 16.71 0.84
N GLN A 453 -22.30 16.35 1.12
CA GLN A 453 -23.45 17.21 0.80
C GLN A 453 -23.40 18.54 1.54
N CYS A 454 -22.96 18.53 2.80
CA CYS A 454 -22.77 19.75 3.57
C CYS A 454 -21.69 20.65 2.94
N LEU A 455 -20.54 20.07 2.56
CA LEU A 455 -19.44 20.79 1.93
C LEU A 455 -19.81 21.33 0.54
N LEU A 456 -20.53 20.55 -0.28
CA LEU A 456 -21.02 21.00 -1.59
C LEU A 456 -21.92 22.21 -1.46
N LYS A 457 -22.95 22.14 -0.60
CA LYS A 457 -23.87 23.25 -0.35
C LYS A 457 -23.12 24.50 0.12
N PHE A 458 -22.18 24.34 1.05
CA PHE A 458 -21.37 25.45 1.54
C PHE A 458 -20.50 26.05 0.42
N SER A 459 -19.89 25.20 -0.41
CA SER A 459 -19.06 25.61 -1.54
C SER A 459 -19.88 26.37 -2.60
N GLU A 460 -21.12 25.97 -2.86
CA GLU A 460 -22.03 26.68 -3.77
C GLU A 460 -22.42 28.08 -3.23
N GLU A 461 -22.74 28.17 -1.94
CA GLU A 461 -23.17 29.41 -1.30
C GLU A 461 -22.02 30.41 -1.07
N LYS A 462 -20.82 29.90 -0.73
CA LYS A 462 -19.68 30.71 -0.24
C LYS A 462 -18.43 30.64 -1.10
N GLY A 463 -18.34 29.74 -2.09
CA GLY A 463 -17.10 29.51 -2.86
C GLY A 463 -16.63 30.69 -3.71
N LYS A 464 -17.49 31.69 -3.97
CA LYS A 464 -17.10 32.94 -4.65
C LYS A 464 -16.47 33.97 -3.71
N ASP A 465 -16.64 33.81 -2.40
CA ASP A 465 -16.06 34.68 -1.40
C ASP A 465 -14.65 34.19 -1.05
N ALA A 466 -13.65 35.00 -1.40
CA ALA A 466 -12.24 34.66 -1.21
C ALA A 466 -11.88 34.43 0.26
N SER A 467 -12.66 34.94 1.23
CA SER A 467 -12.43 34.71 2.65
C SER A 467 -12.67 33.25 3.09
N PHE A 468 -13.46 32.49 2.33
CA PHE A 468 -13.73 31.07 2.61
C PHE A 468 -12.89 30.10 1.77
N LYS A 469 -12.05 30.62 0.86
CA LYS A 469 -11.30 29.78 -0.08
C LYS A 469 -10.45 28.73 0.62
N GLU A 470 -9.59 29.14 1.55
CA GLU A 470 -8.70 28.24 2.28
C GLU A 470 -9.49 27.23 3.14
N ALA A 471 -10.57 27.68 3.78
CA ALA A 471 -11.45 26.81 4.56
C ALA A 471 -12.08 25.70 3.70
N ILE A 472 -12.58 26.06 2.50
CA ILE A 472 -13.16 25.12 1.55
C ILE A 472 -12.09 24.14 1.02
N GLU A 473 -10.90 24.64 0.65
CA GLU A 473 -9.79 23.80 0.16
C GLU A 473 -9.33 22.79 1.23
N ASN A 474 -9.21 23.22 2.49
CA ASN A 474 -8.87 22.35 3.60
C ASN A 474 -9.98 21.31 3.87
N ALA A 475 -11.25 21.71 3.81
CA ALA A 475 -12.38 20.80 3.98
C ALA A 475 -12.43 19.73 2.87
N TRP A 476 -12.22 20.10 1.61
CA TRP A 476 -12.12 19.14 0.50
C TRP A 476 -10.95 18.18 0.68
N SER A 477 -9.80 18.67 1.14
CA SER A 477 -8.65 17.81 1.44
C SER A 477 -8.97 16.76 2.50
N GLN A 478 -9.70 17.12 3.55
CA GLN A 478 -10.16 16.15 4.56
C GLN A 478 -11.18 15.15 4.02
N LEU A 479 -12.08 15.59 3.13
CA LEU A 479 -13.04 14.72 2.49
C LEU A 479 -12.33 13.67 1.62
N PHE A 480 -11.37 14.07 0.77
CA PHE A 480 -10.63 13.15 -0.08
C PHE A 480 -9.80 12.14 0.72
N ILE A 481 -9.27 12.53 1.89
CA ILE A 481 -8.64 11.58 2.82
C ILE A 481 -9.69 10.56 3.30
N ALA A 482 -10.87 11.01 3.73
CA ALA A 482 -11.94 10.15 4.23
C ALA A 482 -12.55 9.20 3.18
N GLU A 483 -12.30 9.44 1.88
CA GLU A 483 -12.70 8.53 0.79
C GLU A 483 -11.78 7.31 0.62
N GLY A 484 -10.63 7.30 1.29
CA GLY A 484 -9.64 6.21 1.17
C GLY A 484 -10.22 4.84 1.54
N SER A 485 -9.82 3.80 0.80
CA SER A 485 -10.32 2.43 1.00
C SER A 485 -9.96 1.86 2.37
N ASP A 486 -8.87 2.35 2.97
CA ASP A 486 -8.31 1.88 4.24
C ASP A 486 -9.29 1.97 5.40
N TRP A 487 -10.17 2.97 5.40
CA TRP A 487 -11.17 3.15 6.48
C TRP A 487 -12.22 2.05 6.43
N PHE A 488 -12.70 1.74 5.22
CA PHE A 488 -13.78 0.79 5.00
C PHE A 488 -13.33 -0.66 5.15
N TRP A 489 -12.04 -0.94 4.93
CA TRP A 489 -11.45 -2.27 5.11
C TRP A 489 -11.64 -2.85 6.52
N TRP A 490 -11.64 -1.98 7.53
CA TRP A 490 -11.74 -2.38 8.94
C TRP A 490 -13.18 -2.37 9.47
N TYR A 491 -14.16 -1.97 8.68
CA TYR A 491 -15.57 -2.09 9.04
C TYR A 491 -16.10 -3.49 8.64
N GLY A 492 -17.12 -3.97 9.35
CA GLY A 492 -17.64 -5.33 9.13
C GLY A 492 -17.03 -6.39 10.05
N ASP A 493 -17.31 -7.65 9.74
CA ASP A 493 -16.95 -8.82 10.56
C ASP A 493 -15.80 -9.65 9.94
N GLU A 494 -15.37 -9.29 8.72
CA GLU A 494 -14.44 -10.09 7.92
C GLU A 494 -12.99 -9.92 8.36
N TYR A 495 -12.60 -8.67 8.67
CA TYR A 495 -11.23 -8.25 8.95
C TYR A 495 -11.13 -7.47 10.26
N HIS A 496 -10.08 -7.77 11.04
CA HIS A 496 -9.78 -7.09 12.30
C HIS A 496 -8.28 -6.93 12.52
N SER A 497 -7.91 -5.81 13.14
CA SER A 497 -6.58 -5.46 13.62
C SER A 497 -6.60 -5.10 15.10
N GLU A 498 -5.42 -4.92 15.72
CA GLU A 498 -5.32 -4.35 17.08
C GLU A 498 -5.63 -2.85 17.09
N GLU A 499 -5.69 -2.22 15.90
CA GLU A 499 -5.81 -0.79 15.68
C GLU A 499 -7.18 -0.37 15.12
N ASP A 500 -8.18 -1.25 15.07
CA ASP A 500 -9.52 -0.97 14.52
C ASP A 500 -10.12 0.33 15.11
N GLU A 501 -9.94 0.55 16.42
CA GLU A 501 -10.41 1.77 17.10
C GLU A 501 -9.68 3.04 16.63
N ILE A 502 -8.41 2.92 16.26
CA ILE A 502 -7.60 4.04 15.72
C ILE A 502 -8.09 4.39 14.31
N PHE A 503 -8.32 3.41 13.45
CA PHE A 503 -8.82 3.64 12.10
C PHE A 503 -10.23 4.24 12.11
N ASP A 504 -11.14 3.72 12.94
CA ASP A 504 -12.47 4.30 13.12
C ASP A 504 -12.41 5.75 13.60
N ARG A 505 -11.54 6.03 14.58
CA ARG A 505 -11.34 7.39 15.08
C ARG A 505 -10.82 8.32 14.01
N LEU A 506 -9.78 7.93 13.27
CA LEU A 506 -9.19 8.75 12.21
C LEU A 506 -10.21 9.09 11.13
N PHE A 507 -10.95 8.11 10.63
CA PHE A 507 -12.02 8.32 9.66
C PHE A 507 -13.02 9.38 10.15
N ARG A 508 -13.54 9.22 11.37
CA ARG A 508 -14.49 10.17 11.96
C ARG A 508 -13.86 11.55 12.19
N GLU A 509 -12.61 11.63 12.61
CA GLU A 509 -11.90 12.91 12.82
C GLU A 509 -11.70 13.69 11.51
N HIS A 510 -11.44 13.01 10.39
CA HIS A 510 -11.41 13.64 9.06
C HIS A 510 -12.78 14.22 8.70
N LEU A 511 -13.85 13.44 8.86
CA LEU A 511 -15.22 13.94 8.61
C LEU A 511 -15.59 15.10 9.54
N ILE A 512 -15.30 15.02 10.84
CA ILE A 512 -15.50 16.11 11.80
C ILE A 512 -14.75 17.37 11.35
N SER A 513 -13.54 17.21 10.81
CA SER A 513 -12.71 18.32 10.37
C SER A 513 -13.30 19.02 9.14
N VAL A 514 -13.96 18.29 8.23
CA VAL A 514 -14.74 18.90 7.12
C VAL A 514 -15.71 19.94 7.68
N TYR A 515 -16.54 19.57 8.66
CA TYR A 515 -17.52 20.49 9.27
C TYR A 515 -16.84 21.66 10.00
N LYS A 516 -15.78 21.39 10.77
CA LYS A 516 -15.04 22.42 11.50
C LYS A 516 -14.43 23.47 10.58
N PHE A 517 -13.82 23.07 9.46
CA PHE A 517 -13.21 24.00 8.51
C PHE A 517 -14.23 24.98 7.91
N ILE A 518 -15.45 24.51 7.61
CA ILE A 518 -16.53 25.38 7.10
C ILE A 518 -17.37 26.04 8.21
N GLY A 519 -16.96 25.93 9.47
CA GLY A 519 -17.60 26.60 10.61
C GLY A 519 -18.97 26.02 11.01
N ILE A 520 -19.24 24.76 10.66
CA ILE A 520 -20.49 24.06 11.00
C ILE A 520 -20.21 23.07 12.14
N SER A 521 -21.18 22.89 13.03
CA SER A 521 -21.07 21.87 14.09
C SER A 521 -21.23 20.47 13.47
N PRO A 522 -20.30 19.53 13.74
CA PRO A 522 -20.41 18.17 13.22
C PRO A 522 -21.64 17.45 13.82
N PRO A 523 -22.28 16.54 13.07
CA PRO A 523 -23.34 15.69 13.59
C PRO A 523 -22.89 14.88 14.81
N GLU A 524 -23.78 14.68 15.79
CA GLU A 524 -23.49 13.88 16.99
C GLU A 524 -23.15 12.42 16.66
N SER A 525 -23.65 11.90 15.54
CA SER A 525 -23.33 10.56 15.04
C SER A 525 -21.83 10.34 14.82
N LEU A 526 -21.08 11.37 14.41
CA LEU A 526 -19.62 11.26 14.22
C LEU A 526 -18.83 11.22 15.53
N LEU A 527 -19.46 11.60 16.66
CA LEU A 527 -18.84 11.53 17.98
C LEU A 527 -18.91 10.11 18.57
N GLN A 528 -19.70 9.22 17.98
CA GLN A 528 -19.84 7.82 18.39
C GLN A 528 -19.04 6.92 17.44
N PRO A 529 -18.33 5.89 17.96
CA PRO A 529 -17.65 4.92 17.12
C PRO A 529 -18.61 4.21 16.14
N ILE A 530 -18.20 4.08 14.89
CA ILE A 530 -18.94 3.29 13.89
C ILE A 530 -18.63 1.81 14.11
N LYS A 531 -17.34 1.48 14.27
CA LYS A 531 -16.89 0.13 14.63
C LYS A 531 -17.37 -0.22 16.02
N LYS A 532 -18.16 -1.28 16.15
CA LYS A 532 -18.65 -1.77 17.44
C LYS A 532 -17.66 -2.76 18.04
N ALA A 533 -17.35 -2.61 19.32
CA ALA A 533 -16.50 -3.58 20.04
C ALA A 533 -17.14 -4.99 20.01
N LYS A 534 -16.59 -5.93 19.25
CA LYS A 534 -17.02 -7.34 19.22
C LYS A 534 -15.87 -8.33 18.99
N ARG A 535 -16.09 -9.54 19.53
CA ARG A 535 -15.20 -10.72 19.52
C ARG A 535 -15.56 -11.63 18.34
N GLY A 536 -14.68 -11.73 17.34
CA GLY A 536 -14.71 -12.78 16.31
C GLY A 536 -14.57 -12.25 14.88
N GLY A 537 -13.61 -12.82 14.16
CA GLY A 537 -13.26 -12.56 12.76
C GLY A 537 -11.80 -12.99 12.50
N THR A 538 -11.29 -12.87 11.28
CA THR A 538 -9.91 -13.27 10.96
C THR A 538 -8.97 -12.20 11.50
N HIS A 539 -8.15 -12.55 12.49
CA HIS A 539 -7.18 -11.62 13.08
C HIS A 539 -5.93 -11.57 12.21
N TYR A 540 -5.65 -10.40 11.65
CA TYR A 540 -4.39 -10.16 10.94
C TYR A 540 -3.40 -9.50 11.90
N PRO A 541 -2.11 -9.93 11.91
CA PRO A 541 -1.06 -9.13 12.51
C PRO A 541 -1.09 -7.74 11.86
N THR A 542 -0.76 -6.69 12.62
CA THR A 542 -0.85 -5.32 12.16
C THR A 542 -0.31 -5.16 10.73
N MET A 543 -1.21 -4.82 9.80
CA MET A 543 -1.01 -4.59 8.36
C MET A 543 -0.81 -5.76 7.39
N ALA A 544 -0.93 -7.02 7.79
CA ALA A 544 -1.08 -8.07 6.78
C ALA A 544 -2.44 -7.90 6.06
N ARG A 545 -2.44 -7.33 4.86
CA ARG A 545 -3.58 -7.43 3.94
C ARG A 545 -3.42 -8.71 3.13
N GLY A 546 -4.45 -9.55 3.16
CA GLY A 546 -4.48 -10.84 2.46
C GLY A 546 -4.79 -10.71 0.98
#